data_AF-A0A358HQ85-F1
#
_entry.id   AF-A0A358HQ85-F1
#
_cell.length_a   1.000
_cell.length_b   1.000
_cell.length_c   1.000
_cell.angle_alpha   90.00
_cell.angle_beta   90.00
_cell.angle_gamma   90.00
#
_symmetry.space_group_name_H-M   'P 1'
#
loop_
_entity.id
_entity.type
_entity.pdbx_description
1 polymer ?
#
loop_
_entity_poly.entity_id
_entity_poly.type
_entity_poly.pdbx_seq_one_letter_code
_entity_poly.pdbx_strand_id
1 'polypeptide(L)'
;ARLARKATKRILLESIKSVRVTPRTLGKYAGIRKFRYGATEGEDQVGVVTGLAYTEFGGDLLQIESVTVPGKGNMKTTGKLGEVMTESIQAATSFVR
;
A
#
# COMPACT_ATOMS: atom_id res chain seq x y z
N ALA A 1 -16.79 15.38 -1.20
CA ALA A 1 -18.03 15.87 -1.85
C ALA A 1 -18.30 15.38 -3.30
N ARG A 2 -17.49 14.51 -3.94
CA ARG A 2 -17.74 14.07 -5.34
C ARG A 2 -19.03 13.25 -5.52
N LEU A 3 -19.36 12.38 -4.56
CA LEU A 3 -20.57 11.54 -4.59
C LEU A 3 -21.85 12.38 -4.63
N ALA A 4 -22.00 13.29 -3.67
CA ALA A 4 -23.16 14.17 -3.57
C ALA A 4 -23.35 15.01 -4.84
N ARG A 5 -22.29 15.66 -5.34
CA ARG A 5 -22.36 16.47 -6.57
C ARG A 5 -22.86 15.67 -7.79
N LYS A 6 -22.37 14.43 -7.96
CA LYS A 6 -22.78 13.58 -9.08
C LYS A 6 -24.20 13.04 -8.92
N ALA A 7 -24.64 12.79 -7.68
CA ALA A 7 -26.03 12.45 -7.38
C ALA A 7 -26.98 13.62 -7.65
N THR A 8 -26.65 14.83 -7.20
CA THR A 8 -27.45 16.05 -7.45
C THR A 8 -27.59 16.35 -8.94
N LYS A 9 -26.49 16.25 -9.71
CA LYS A 9 -26.55 16.41 -11.17
C LYS A 9 -27.54 15.43 -11.81
N ARG A 10 -27.56 14.18 -11.34
CA ARG A 10 -28.45 13.14 -11.88
C ARG A 10 -29.92 13.38 -11.52
N ILE A 11 -30.18 13.79 -10.28
CA ILE A 11 -31.52 14.18 -9.81
C ILE A 11 -32.09 15.32 -10.67
N LEU A 12 -31.26 16.32 -10.97
CA LEU A 12 -31.67 17.47 -11.78
C LEU A 12 -31.94 17.09 -13.24
N LEU A 13 -31.07 16.27 -13.86
CA LEU A 13 -31.15 15.93 -15.28
C LEU A 13 -32.16 14.82 -15.61
N GLU A 14 -32.34 13.83 -14.72
CA GLU A 14 -33.23 12.68 -14.92
C GLU A 14 -34.56 12.83 -14.14
N SER A 15 -34.77 13.94 -13.43
CA SER A 15 -35.96 14.24 -12.63
C SER A 15 -36.37 13.15 -11.62
N ILE A 16 -35.38 12.41 -11.10
CA ILE A 16 -35.59 11.35 -10.10
C ILE A 16 -35.59 11.91 -8.67
N LYS A 17 -36.46 11.42 -7.79
CA LYS A 17 -36.58 11.94 -6.40
C LYS A 17 -35.39 11.64 -5.51
N SER A 18 -34.68 10.53 -5.75
CA SER A 18 -33.55 10.12 -4.91
C SER A 18 -32.57 9.21 -5.65
N VAL A 19 -31.35 9.12 -5.13
CA VAL A 19 -30.28 8.25 -5.65
C VAL A 19 -29.76 7.37 -4.53
N ARG A 20 -29.89 6.04 -4.68
CA ARG A 20 -29.30 5.06 -3.77
C ARG A 20 -27.94 4.60 -4.30
N VAL A 21 -26.87 4.85 -3.52
CA VAL A 21 -25.53 4.38 -3.84
C VAL A 21 -25.24 3.08 -3.08
N THR A 22 -25.02 2.00 -3.83
CA THR A 22 -24.63 0.68 -3.32
C THR A 22 -23.18 0.36 -3.69
N PRO A 23 -22.53 -0.67 -3.10
CA PRO A 23 -21.18 -1.09 -3.50
C PRO A 23 -21.04 -1.37 -5.00
N ARG A 24 -22.08 -1.94 -5.63
CA ARG A 24 -22.12 -2.23 -7.08
C ARG A 24 -22.16 -0.96 -7.93
N THR A 25 -22.85 0.09 -7.45
CA THR A 25 -22.98 1.36 -8.18
C THR A 25 -21.93 2.39 -7.79
N LEU A 26 -21.18 2.16 -6.70
CA LEU A 26 -20.22 3.11 -6.15
C LEU A 26 -19.20 3.58 -7.20
N GLY A 27 -18.72 2.69 -8.07
CA GLY A 27 -17.78 3.04 -9.14
C GLY A 27 -18.31 4.09 -10.11
N LYS A 28 -19.63 4.11 -10.37
CA LYS A 28 -20.27 5.14 -11.21
C LYS A 28 -20.19 6.52 -10.57
N TYR A 29 -20.11 6.62 -9.25
CA TYR A 29 -20.12 7.89 -8.52
C TYR A 29 -18.73 8.31 -8.01
N ALA A 30 -17.98 7.38 -7.45
CA ALA A 30 -16.64 7.60 -6.88
C ALA A 30 -15.51 7.47 -7.92
N GLY A 31 -15.78 6.88 -9.09
CA GLY A 31 -14.77 6.54 -10.08
C GLY A 31 -14.12 5.18 -9.80
N ILE A 32 -12.93 4.95 -10.36
CA ILE A 32 -12.17 3.72 -10.16
C ILE A 32 -11.73 3.56 -8.70
N ARG A 33 -11.62 2.31 -8.23
CA ARG A 33 -11.05 2.00 -6.91
C ARG A 33 -9.57 2.39 -6.89
N LYS A 34 -9.22 3.35 -6.03
CA LYS A 34 -7.84 3.82 -5.86
C LYS A 34 -6.99 2.87 -5.01
N PHE A 35 -7.62 2.23 -4.04
CA PHE A 35 -6.96 1.34 -3.10
C PHE A 35 -7.63 -0.03 -3.16
N ARG A 36 -6.82 -1.07 -2.98
CA ARG A 36 -7.26 -2.45 -2.86
C ARG A 36 -6.96 -2.88 -1.42
N TYR A 37 -7.98 -3.33 -0.71
CA TYR A 37 -7.84 -3.83 0.65
C TYR A 37 -7.80 -5.37 0.60
N GLY A 38 -6.85 -5.99 1.28
CA GLY A 38 -6.67 -7.45 1.29
C GLY A 38 -6.01 -8.04 0.04
N ALA A 39 -5.44 -7.20 -0.83
CA ALA A 39 -4.52 -7.68 -1.84
C ALA A 39 -3.11 -7.65 -1.23
N THR A 40 -2.73 -8.73 -0.55
CA THR A 40 -1.32 -9.11 -0.46
C THR A 40 -0.80 -9.21 -1.90
N GLU A 41 0.48 -8.90 -2.17
CA GLU A 41 1.06 -9.23 -3.47
C GLU A 41 0.70 -10.68 -3.81
N GLY A 42 0.19 -10.92 -5.02
CA GLY A 42 -0.69 -12.05 -5.30
C GLY A 42 -0.10 -13.44 -5.01
N GLU A 43 1.23 -13.54 -4.97
CA GLU A 43 2.00 -14.75 -4.70
C GLU A 43 3.17 -14.42 -3.75
N ASP A 44 3.57 -15.40 -2.94
CA ASP A 44 4.73 -15.28 -2.05
C ASP A 44 6.02 -15.08 -2.87
N GLN A 45 6.76 -14.00 -2.59
CA GLN A 45 8.00 -13.69 -3.29
C GLN A 45 9.22 -13.98 -2.42
N VAL A 46 10.22 -14.62 -3.01
CA VAL A 46 11.50 -14.88 -2.33
C VAL A 46 12.27 -13.56 -2.20
N GLY A 47 12.67 -13.23 -0.99
CA GLY A 47 13.44 -12.02 -0.70
C GLY A 47 12.60 -10.77 -0.43
N VAL A 48 11.26 -10.88 -0.43
CA VAL A 48 10.35 -9.77 -0.09
C VAL A 48 9.58 -10.13 1.18
N VAL A 49 9.52 -9.20 2.13
CA VAL A 49 8.74 -9.36 3.36
C VAL A 49 7.95 -8.10 3.68
N THR A 50 6.74 -8.28 4.19
CA THR A 50 5.89 -7.17 4.64
C THR A 50 6.19 -6.83 6.10
N GLY A 51 6.79 -5.65 6.32
CA GLY A 51 7.02 -5.06 7.63
C GLY A 51 5.89 -4.12 8.06
N LEU A 52 5.78 -3.92 9.37
CA LEU A 52 4.89 -2.92 9.96
C LEU A 52 5.73 -1.72 10.41
N ALA A 53 5.36 -0.54 9.92
CA ALA A 53 5.96 0.72 10.34
C ALA A 53 4.98 1.54 11.16
N TYR A 54 5.49 2.27 12.14
CA TYR A 54 4.74 3.29 12.85
C TYR A 54 5.10 4.66 12.30
N THR A 55 4.08 5.41 11.89
CA THR A 55 4.20 6.80 11.44
C THR A 55 3.39 7.70 12.35
N GLU A 56 3.60 9.02 12.28
CA GLU A 56 2.83 10.01 13.05
C GLU A 56 1.32 9.95 12.78
N PHE A 57 0.91 9.41 11.62
CA PHE A 57 -0.49 9.30 11.22
C PHE A 57 -1.07 7.90 11.44
N GLY A 58 -0.30 6.98 12.04
CA GLY A 58 -0.70 5.61 12.33
C GLY A 58 0.24 4.55 11.74
N GLY A 59 -0.20 3.29 11.78
CA GLY A 59 0.55 2.17 11.21
C GLY A 59 0.52 2.17 9.68
N ASP A 60 1.65 1.84 9.07
CA ASP A 60 1.80 1.65 7.63
C ASP A 60 2.47 0.30 7.31
N LEU A 61 2.21 -0.22 6.12
CA LEU A 61 2.84 -1.45 5.62
C LEU A 61 4.03 -1.08 4.74
N LEU A 62 5.20 -1.60 5.06
CA LEU A 62 6.41 -1.45 4.25
C LEU A 62 6.79 -2.78 3.62
N GLN A 63 7.10 -2.78 2.32
CA GLN A 63 7.76 -3.92 1.69
C GLN A 63 9.27 -3.76 1.85
N ILE A 64 9.91 -4.77 2.46
CA ILE A 64 11.36 -4.85 2.60
C ILE A 64 11.84 -5.90 1.60
N GLU A 65 12.72 -5.48 0.71
CA GLU A 65 13.24 -6.32 -0.37
C GLU A 65 14.72 -6.61 -0.16
N SER A 66 15.13 -7.83 -0.51
CA SER A 66 16.51 -8.30 -0.45
C SER A 66 16.82 -9.15 -1.67
N VAL A 67 17.98 -8.91 -2.27
CA VAL A 67 18.45 -9.63 -3.45
C VAL A 67 19.89 -10.07 -3.21
N THR A 68 20.16 -11.35 -3.46
CA THR A 68 21.51 -11.90 -3.42
C THR A 68 22.05 -12.04 -4.84
N VAL A 69 23.26 -11.53 -5.07
CA VAL A 69 23.96 -11.64 -6.36
C VAL A 69 25.37 -12.22 -6.15
N PRO A 70 25.94 -12.95 -7.14
CA PRO A 70 27.31 -13.44 -7.05
C PRO A 70 28.31 -12.30 -6.82
N GLY A 71 29.22 -12.45 -5.85
CA GLY A 71 30.17 -11.40 -5.53
C GLY A 71 31.03 -11.69 -4.31
N LYS A 72 31.71 -10.66 -3.80
CA LYS A 72 32.67 -10.75 -2.68
C LYS A 72 32.03 -10.70 -1.28
N GLY A 73 30.70 -10.83 -1.18
CA GLY A 73 29.98 -10.78 0.10
C GLY A 73 29.73 -9.38 0.66
N ASN A 74 29.83 -8.34 -0.16
CA ASN A 74 29.51 -6.97 0.26
C ASN A 74 27.99 -6.77 0.31
N MET A 75 27.50 -6.14 1.37
CA MET A 75 26.10 -5.77 1.55
C MET A 75 25.89 -4.27 1.32
N LYS A 76 24.85 -3.90 0.57
CA LYS A 76 24.44 -2.51 0.36
C LYS A 76 22.99 -2.35 0.81
N THR A 77 22.71 -1.28 1.55
CA THR A 77 21.36 -0.91 2.01
C THR A 77 20.90 0.36 1.30
N THR A 78 19.62 0.45 0.99
CA THR A 78 19.00 1.58 0.27
C THR A 78 17.66 1.94 0.89
N GLY A 79 17.08 3.08 0.52
CA GLY A 79 15.75 3.51 1.01
C GLY A 79 15.79 4.55 2.13
N LYS A 80 16.89 5.31 2.24
CA LYS A 80 17.09 6.36 3.28
C LYS A 80 16.86 5.82 4.70
N LEU A 81 17.46 4.68 4.97
CA LEU A 81 17.40 4.04 6.28
C LEU A 81 18.17 4.89 7.29
N GLY A 82 17.61 5.06 8.48
CA GLY A 82 18.32 5.65 9.61
C GLY A 82 19.40 4.72 10.16
N GLU A 83 20.20 5.24 11.09
CA GLU A 83 21.28 4.48 11.74
C GLU A 83 20.77 3.23 12.44
N VAL A 84 19.67 3.35 13.19
CA VAL A 84 19.02 2.24 13.91
C VAL A 84 18.62 1.09 12.98
N MET A 85 18.07 1.42 11.81
CA MET A 85 17.66 0.40 10.84
C MET A 85 18.86 -0.22 10.13
N THR A 86 19.94 0.54 9.93
CA THR A 86 21.20 0.04 9.39
C THR A 86 21.88 -0.93 10.36
N GLU A 87 21.89 -0.62 11.65
CA GLU A 87 22.39 -1.50 12.72
C GLU A 87 21.57 -2.79 12.81
N SER A 88 20.24 -2.69 12.75
CA SER A 88 19.35 -3.85 12.76
C SER A 88 19.64 -4.83 11.60
N ILE A 89 19.89 -4.31 10.39
CA ILE A 89 20.28 -5.13 9.23
C ILE A 89 21.62 -5.83 9.46
N GLN A 90 22.60 -5.16 10.07
CA GLN A 90 23.88 -5.77 10.41
C GLN A 90 23.74 -6.87 11.46
N ALA A 91 22.89 -6.67 12.47
CA ALA A 91 22.58 -7.68 13.48
C ALA A 91 21.90 -8.91 12.86
N ALA A 92 20.89 -8.70 12.01
CA ALA A 92 20.21 -9.78 11.29
C ALA A 92 21.17 -10.57 10.38
N THR A 93 22.05 -9.86 9.67
CA THR A 93 23.08 -10.50 8.83
C THR A 93 24.06 -11.34 9.65
N SER A 94 24.44 -10.85 10.83
CA SER A 94 25.34 -11.57 11.74
C SER A 94 24.69 -12.80 12.36
N PHE A 95 23.37 -12.79 12.53
CA PHE A 95 22.61 -13.94 13.03
C PHE A 95 22.45 -15.05 11.99
N VAL A 96 22.29 -14.69 10.71
CA VAL A 96 22.09 -15.65 9.61
C VAL A 96 23.42 -16.22 9.08
N ARG A 97 24.54 -15.52 9.30
CA ARG A 97 25.88 -16.01 8.97
C ARG A 97 26.36 -17.08 9.94
#